data_AF-A0A4X2K1F1-F1
#
_entry.id   AF-A0A4X2K1F1-F1
#
_cell.length_a   1.000
_cell.length_b   1.000
_cell.length_c   1.000
_cell.angle_alpha   90.00
_cell.angle_beta   90.00
_cell.angle_gamma   90.00
#
_symmetry.space_group_name_H-M   'P 1'
#
loop_
_entity.id
_entity.type
_entity.pdbx_description
1 polymer ?
#
loop_
_entity_poly.entity_id
_entity_poly.type
_entity_poly.pdbx_seq_one_letter_code
_entity_poly.pdbx_strand_id
1 'polypeptide(L)'
;MGKVQIKPKVNLSSYVHFLLNCRNKHKEQQPNAYINFKEFSKRCSEKWKTISKHEKSKYEAIARMDKARYQKEMKNYVPPPGMKKRKRKKKDPKAPKRPPSSFLLFSREHYTKIKNDNPQWSVIEVAKLLGEMWSKKSEQDKQPYEEKAARLRAKYHQELTTYRVNHGQGCSRKKGPETSDSHPTVDNFLLKLTLTLDWR
;
A
#
# COMPACT_ATOMS: atom_id res chain seq x y z
N MET A 1 1.68 3.40 -39.47
CA MET A 1 2.32 3.21 -38.15
C MET A 1 1.27 3.45 -37.06
N GLY A 2 0.94 2.44 -36.25
CA GLY A 2 -0.09 2.56 -35.20
C GLY A 2 0.34 3.50 -34.08
N LYS A 3 -0.52 4.45 -33.68
CA LYS A 3 -0.24 5.38 -32.58
C LYS A 3 -0.02 4.58 -31.28
N VAL A 4 1.19 4.67 -30.71
CA VAL A 4 1.50 4.04 -29.42
C VAL A 4 0.63 4.71 -28.36
N GLN A 5 -0.31 3.97 -27.78
CA GLN A 5 -1.12 4.49 -26.68
C GLN A 5 -0.23 4.77 -25.47
N ILE A 6 -0.19 6.04 -25.03
CA ILE A 6 0.56 6.46 -23.85
C ILE A 6 -0.14 5.89 -22.62
N LYS A 7 0.65 5.31 -21.70
CA LYS A 7 0.12 4.79 -20.44
C LYS A 7 -0.60 5.89 -19.65
N PRO A 8 -1.89 5.69 -19.30
CA PRO A 8 -2.64 6.66 -18.52
C PRO A 8 -1.99 7.00 -17.17
N LYS A 9 -2.04 8.28 -16.80
CA LYS A 9 -1.51 8.79 -15.53
C LYS A 9 -2.33 8.24 -14.37
N VAL A 10 -1.65 7.68 -13.37
CA VAL A 10 -2.29 7.09 -12.18
C VAL A 10 -3.17 8.11 -11.47
N ASN A 11 -4.20 7.60 -10.80
CA ASN A 11 -5.06 8.45 -10.00
C ASN A 11 -4.32 8.97 -8.75
N LEU A 12 -4.57 10.23 -8.42
CA LEU A 12 -4.06 10.95 -7.28
C LEU A 12 -5.02 10.83 -6.09
N SER A 13 -4.46 10.87 -4.89
CA SER A 13 -5.23 10.88 -3.64
C SER A 13 -5.74 12.29 -3.33
N SER A 14 -6.75 12.40 -2.48
CA SER A 14 -7.29 13.68 -1.97
C SER A 14 -6.18 14.56 -1.40
N TYR A 15 -5.28 13.96 -0.62
CA TYR A 15 -4.11 14.65 -0.08
C TYR A 15 -3.19 15.21 -1.18
N VAL A 16 -2.98 14.48 -2.28
CA VAL A 16 -2.12 14.94 -3.37
C VAL A 16 -2.75 16.14 -4.11
N HIS A 17 -4.07 16.11 -4.34
CA HIS A 17 -4.78 17.27 -4.87
C HIS A 17 -4.68 18.48 -3.94
N PHE A 18 -4.71 18.26 -2.63
CA PHE A 18 -4.47 19.32 -1.64
C PHE A 18 -3.05 19.88 -1.72
N LEU A 19 -2.02 19.02 -1.81
CA LEU A 19 -0.63 19.46 -1.97
C LEU A 19 -0.41 20.28 -3.24
N LEU A 20 -1.03 19.87 -4.35
CA LEU A 20 -0.99 20.63 -5.60
C LEU A 20 -1.65 22.00 -5.44
N ASN A 21 -2.81 22.05 -4.78
CA ASN A 21 -3.48 23.33 -4.50
C ASN A 21 -2.63 24.23 -3.58
N CYS A 22 -1.98 23.67 -2.55
CA CYS A 22 -1.07 24.42 -1.68
C CYS A 22 0.15 24.96 -2.45
N ARG A 23 0.71 24.17 -3.37
CA ARG A 23 1.85 24.60 -4.19
C ARG A 23 1.45 25.71 -5.15
N ASN A 24 0.28 25.61 -5.79
CA ASN A 24 -0.23 26.61 -6.72
C ASN A 24 -0.46 27.94 -6.00
N LYS A 25 -1.12 27.92 -4.84
CA LYS A 25 -1.31 29.13 -4.01
C LYS A 25 0.01 29.76 -3.59
N HIS A 26 1.02 28.96 -3.24
CA HIS A 26 2.34 29.48 -2.90
C HIS A 26 3.02 30.14 -4.10
N LYS A 27 2.90 29.56 -5.30
CA LYS A 27 3.42 30.16 -6.54
C LYS A 27 2.70 31.47 -6.89
N GLU A 28 1.39 31.55 -6.69
CA GLU A 28 0.61 32.79 -6.90
C GLU A 28 1.05 33.91 -5.95
N GLN A 29 1.29 33.58 -4.68
CA GLN A 29 1.71 34.57 -3.67
C GLN A 29 3.18 34.97 -3.78
N GLN A 30 4.02 34.06 -4.26
CA GLN A 30 5.48 34.21 -4.28
C GLN A 30 6.07 33.59 -5.57
N PRO A 31 5.90 34.25 -6.73
CA PRO A 31 6.25 33.69 -8.03
C PRO A 31 7.75 33.40 -8.22
N ASN A 32 8.63 34.14 -7.53
CA ASN A 32 10.09 33.97 -7.60
C ASN A 32 10.75 33.46 -6.31
N ALA A 33 9.97 33.06 -5.30
CA ALA A 33 10.55 32.55 -4.06
C ALA A 33 11.02 31.11 -4.20
N TYR A 34 12.25 30.84 -3.76
CA TYR A 34 12.75 29.49 -3.61
C TYR A 34 11.96 28.72 -2.55
N ILE A 35 11.29 27.64 -2.97
CA ILE A 35 10.51 26.79 -2.08
C ILE A 35 11.39 25.66 -1.56
N ASN A 36 11.76 25.70 -0.28
CA ASN A 36 12.40 24.56 0.36
C ASN A 36 11.38 23.41 0.47
N PHE A 37 11.52 22.38 -0.37
CA PHE A 37 10.59 21.26 -0.45
C PHE A 37 10.37 20.54 0.88
N LYS A 38 11.43 20.36 1.69
CA LYS A 38 11.36 19.65 2.97
C LYS A 38 10.45 20.40 3.95
N GLU A 39 10.61 21.72 3.99
CA GLU A 39 9.82 22.60 4.84
C GLU A 39 8.38 22.73 4.33
N PHE A 40 8.20 22.91 3.02
CA PHE A 40 6.88 23.00 2.38
C PHE A 40 6.04 21.74 2.60
N SER A 41 6.64 20.55 2.42
CA SER A 41 5.97 19.27 2.65
C SER A 41 5.51 19.12 4.09
N LYS A 42 6.36 19.51 5.06
CA LYS A 42 6.04 19.48 6.50
C LYS A 42 4.84 20.38 6.82
N ARG A 43 4.88 21.64 6.38
CA ARG A 43 3.78 22.61 6.56
C ARG A 43 2.46 22.12 5.96
N CYS A 44 2.51 21.53 4.78
CA CYS A 44 1.31 20.99 4.15
C CYS A 44 0.76 19.76 4.89
N SER A 45 1.64 18.91 5.45
CA SER A 45 1.21 17.77 6.26
C SER A 45 0.51 18.21 7.54
N GLU A 46 1.07 19.21 8.23
CA GLU A 46 0.47 19.80 9.43
C GLU A 46 -0.89 20.42 9.09
N LYS A 47 -0.96 21.21 8.02
CA LYS A 47 -2.22 21.81 7.56
C LYS A 47 -3.28 20.77 7.18
N TRP A 48 -2.89 19.65 6.58
CA TRP A 48 -3.83 18.56 6.25
C TRP A 48 -4.38 17.83 7.49
N LYS A 49 -3.63 17.83 8.61
CA LYS A 49 -4.13 17.27 9.87
C LYS A 49 -5.18 18.19 10.49
N THR A 50 -4.98 19.50 10.42
CA THR A 50 -5.87 20.50 11.04
C THR A 50 -7.07 20.90 10.18
N ILE A 51 -7.05 20.63 8.87
CA ILE A 51 -8.13 20.99 7.96
C ILE A 51 -9.44 20.25 8.28
N SER A 52 -10.56 20.95 8.19
CA SER A 52 -11.89 20.45 8.55
C SER A 52 -12.37 19.32 7.63
N LYS A 53 -13.27 18.45 8.12
CA LYS A 53 -13.88 17.39 7.31
C LYS A 53 -14.59 17.95 6.07
N HIS A 54 -15.22 19.11 6.21
CA HIS A 54 -15.90 19.79 5.11
C HIS A 54 -14.92 20.19 3.99
N GLU A 55 -13.78 20.77 4.32
CA GLU A 55 -12.76 21.11 3.34
C GLU A 55 -12.06 19.88 2.76
N LYS A 56 -11.87 18.80 3.55
CA LYS A 56 -11.37 17.50 3.04
C LYS A 56 -12.33 16.91 2.00
N SER A 57 -13.64 17.04 2.22
CA SER A 57 -14.68 16.54 1.31
C SER A 57 -14.51 17.04 -0.12
N LYS A 58 -14.10 18.30 -0.31
CA LYS A 58 -13.78 18.85 -1.64
C LYS A 58 -12.69 18.03 -2.35
N TYR A 59 -11.60 17.72 -1.65
CA TYR A 59 -10.50 16.95 -2.23
C TYR A 59 -10.81 15.47 -2.38
N GLU A 60 -11.65 14.90 -1.50
CA GLU A 60 -12.18 13.54 -1.64
C GLU A 60 -13.04 13.39 -2.89
N ALA A 61 -13.87 14.40 -3.20
CA ALA A 61 -14.65 14.42 -4.43
C ALA A 61 -13.75 14.45 -5.68
N ILE A 62 -12.73 15.30 -5.68
CA ILE A 62 -11.75 15.37 -6.78
C ILE A 62 -11.02 14.03 -6.94
N ALA A 63 -10.55 13.43 -5.84
CA ALA A 63 -9.88 12.14 -5.87
C ALA A 63 -10.78 11.00 -6.37
N ARG A 64 -12.08 11.05 -6.04
CA ARG A 64 -13.08 10.10 -6.56
C ARG A 64 -13.23 10.23 -8.07
N MET A 65 -13.34 11.46 -8.58
CA MET A 65 -13.41 11.72 -10.01
C MET A 65 -12.13 11.28 -10.74
N ASP A 66 -10.95 11.57 -10.17
CA ASP A 66 -9.67 11.19 -10.76
C ASP A 66 -9.46 9.67 -10.77
N LYS A 67 -9.93 8.97 -9.72
CA LYS A 67 -10.00 7.51 -9.69
C LYS A 67 -10.89 6.97 -10.80
N ALA A 68 -12.06 7.55 -11.02
CA ALA A 68 -12.97 7.13 -12.09
C ALA A 68 -12.37 7.38 -13.49
N ARG A 69 -11.75 8.54 -13.70
CA ARG A 69 -10.98 8.87 -14.91
C ARG A 69 -9.92 7.81 -15.19
N TYR A 70 -9.05 7.53 -14.22
CA TYR A 70 -7.98 6.54 -14.36
C TYR A 70 -8.52 5.13 -14.64
N GLN A 71 -9.60 4.71 -13.97
CA GLN A 71 -10.23 3.41 -14.25
C GLN A 71 -10.76 3.31 -15.68
N LYS A 72 -11.41 4.37 -16.19
CA LYS A 72 -11.91 4.42 -17.57
C LYS A 72 -10.76 4.38 -18.58
N GLU A 73 -9.72 5.18 -18.37
CA GLU A 73 -8.54 5.19 -19.23
C GLU A 73 -7.78 3.84 -19.19
N MET A 74 -7.65 3.22 -18.02
CA MET A 74 -7.01 1.91 -17.85
C MET A 74 -7.79 0.77 -18.53
N LYS A 75 -9.12 0.82 -18.54
CA LYS A 75 -9.94 -0.16 -19.27
C LYS A 75 -9.69 -0.11 -20.77
N ASN A 76 -9.45 1.09 -21.31
CA ASN A 76 -9.20 1.31 -22.73
C ASN A 76 -7.71 1.17 -23.13
N TYR A 77 -6.81 1.08 -22.14
CA TYR A 77 -5.36 1.03 -22.38
C TYR A 77 -4.89 -0.39 -22.65
N VAL A 78 -4.34 -0.61 -23.84
CA VAL A 78 -3.64 -1.85 -24.18
C VAL A 78 -2.14 -1.61 -24.05
N PRO A 79 -1.43 -2.30 -23.13
CA PRO A 79 0.01 -2.14 -23.00
C PRO A 79 0.72 -2.60 -24.27
N PRO A 80 1.68 -1.82 -24.80
CA PRO A 80 2.48 -2.22 -25.95
C PRO A 80 3.15 -3.59 -25.73
N PRO A 81 3.25 -4.42 -26.80
CA PRO A 81 3.94 -5.70 -26.73
C PRO A 81 5.39 -5.48 -26.25
N GLY A 82 5.81 -6.25 -25.25
CA GLY A 82 7.12 -6.11 -24.60
C GLY A 82 7.14 -5.29 -23.31
N MET A 83 6.08 -4.53 -22.98
CA MET A 83 6.00 -3.78 -21.72
C MET A 83 5.66 -4.71 -20.53
N LYS A 84 6.67 -5.46 -20.05
CA LYS A 84 6.51 -6.41 -18.93
C LYS A 84 6.20 -5.68 -17.62
N LYS A 85 5.16 -6.12 -16.89
CA LYS A 85 4.94 -5.70 -15.50
C LYS A 85 6.21 -6.00 -14.70
N ARG A 86 6.76 -4.99 -14.00
CA ARG A 86 7.94 -5.16 -13.13
C ARG A 86 7.68 -6.31 -12.16
N LYS A 87 8.41 -7.42 -12.34
CA LYS A 87 8.35 -8.55 -11.41
C LYS A 87 8.84 -8.06 -10.05
N ARG A 88 8.18 -8.49 -8.98
CA ARG A 88 8.67 -8.25 -7.62
C ARG A 88 10.05 -8.91 -7.52
N LYS A 89 11.05 -8.18 -7.02
CA LYS A 89 12.39 -8.75 -6.75
C LYS A 89 12.21 -9.98 -5.86
N LYS A 90 12.92 -11.07 -6.17
CA LYS A 90 12.96 -12.25 -5.30
C LYS A 90 13.47 -11.81 -3.94
N LYS A 91 12.84 -12.29 -2.87
CA LYS A 91 13.28 -11.99 -1.51
C LYS A 91 14.55 -12.78 -1.22
N ASP A 92 15.48 -12.20 -0.48
CA ASP A 92 16.75 -12.86 -0.14
C ASP A 92 16.48 -14.16 0.63
N PRO A 93 17.16 -15.27 0.28
CA PRO A 93 16.98 -16.56 0.96
C PRO A 93 17.31 -16.51 2.46
N LYS A 94 18.26 -15.64 2.85
CA LYS A 94 18.70 -15.44 4.25
C LYS A 94 17.79 -14.49 5.04
N ALA A 95 16.90 -13.75 4.39
CA ALA A 95 16.02 -12.82 5.08
C ALA A 95 14.94 -13.59 5.86
N PRO A 96 14.65 -13.22 7.12
CA PRO A 96 13.58 -13.83 7.90
C PRO A 96 12.27 -13.88 7.11
N LYS A 97 11.57 -15.03 7.17
CA LYS A 97 10.27 -15.23 6.51
C LYS A 97 9.15 -14.69 7.40
N ARG A 98 8.11 -14.11 6.79
CA ARG A 98 6.98 -13.57 7.55
C ARG A 98 6.26 -14.72 8.27
N PRO A 99 5.94 -14.55 9.56
CA PRO A 99 5.22 -15.58 10.30
C PRO A 99 3.77 -15.69 9.80
N PRO A 100 3.14 -16.87 9.97
CA PRO A 100 1.71 -17.06 9.68
C PRO A 100 0.84 -16.18 10.60
N SER A 101 -0.32 -15.75 10.10
CA SER A 101 -1.36 -15.10 10.92
C SER A 101 -2.12 -16.12 11.77
N SER A 102 -2.91 -15.63 12.74
CA SER A 102 -3.79 -16.47 13.59
C SER A 102 -4.69 -17.39 12.76
N PHE A 103 -5.39 -16.83 11.76
CA PHE A 103 -6.19 -17.61 10.81
C PHE A 103 -5.39 -18.68 10.06
N LEU A 104 -4.14 -18.39 9.68
CA LEU A 104 -3.32 -19.33 8.93
C LEU A 104 -2.77 -20.46 9.82
N LEU A 105 -2.56 -20.18 11.11
CA LEU A 105 -2.24 -21.21 12.11
C LEU A 105 -3.44 -22.15 12.29
N PHE A 106 -4.63 -21.59 12.50
CA PHE A 106 -5.88 -22.36 12.54
C PHE A 106 -6.10 -23.19 11.27
N SER A 107 -5.94 -22.56 10.10
CA SER A 107 -6.10 -23.22 8.81
C SER A 107 -5.17 -24.42 8.67
N ARG A 108 -3.91 -24.34 9.11
CA ARG A 108 -2.99 -25.49 9.01
C ARG A 108 -3.45 -26.70 9.83
N GLU A 109 -4.04 -26.47 10.98
CA GLU A 109 -4.47 -27.53 11.90
C GLU A 109 -5.78 -28.20 11.42
N HIS A 110 -6.66 -27.43 10.77
CA HIS A 110 -7.96 -27.91 10.31
C HIS A 110 -8.02 -28.28 8.82
N TYR A 111 -7.12 -27.75 7.99
CA TYR A 111 -7.10 -28.00 6.55
C TYR A 111 -6.94 -29.47 6.22
N THR A 112 -5.99 -30.16 6.86
CA THR A 112 -5.73 -31.59 6.61
C THR A 112 -6.95 -32.44 6.97
N LYS A 113 -7.67 -32.10 8.05
CA LYS A 113 -8.89 -32.81 8.45
C LYS A 113 -9.97 -32.67 7.38
N ILE A 114 -10.32 -31.43 7.02
CA ILE A 114 -11.36 -31.15 6.01
C ILE A 114 -11.01 -31.75 4.65
N LYS A 115 -9.72 -31.71 4.26
CA LYS A 115 -9.26 -32.26 2.99
C LYS A 115 -9.27 -33.79 2.97
N ASN A 116 -9.02 -34.45 4.10
CA ASN A 116 -9.14 -35.89 4.23
C ASN A 116 -10.61 -36.34 4.22
N ASP A 117 -11.49 -35.57 4.86
CA ASP A 117 -12.94 -35.83 4.86
C ASP A 117 -13.57 -35.56 3.48
N ASN A 118 -12.99 -34.63 2.72
CA ASN A 118 -13.46 -34.24 1.38
C ASN A 118 -12.31 -34.27 0.36
N PRO A 119 -11.81 -35.46 -0.03
CA PRO A 119 -10.67 -35.57 -0.94
C PRO A 119 -10.98 -34.99 -2.32
N GLN A 120 -12.25 -35.02 -2.77
CA GLN A 120 -12.71 -34.41 -4.01
C GLN A 120 -12.73 -32.87 -4.01
N TRP A 121 -12.75 -32.21 -2.85
CA TRP A 121 -12.84 -30.74 -2.82
C TRP A 121 -11.54 -30.06 -3.25
N SER A 122 -11.67 -29.01 -4.05
CA SER A 122 -10.56 -28.16 -4.42
C SER A 122 -10.00 -27.40 -3.21
N VAL A 123 -8.73 -26.99 -3.30
CA VAL A 123 -8.08 -26.17 -2.26
C VAL A 123 -8.88 -24.89 -1.97
N ILE A 124 -9.54 -24.35 -2.99
CA ILE A 124 -10.35 -23.12 -2.89
C ILE A 124 -11.61 -23.37 -2.04
N GLU A 125 -12.29 -24.50 -2.23
CA GLU A 125 -13.50 -24.86 -1.48
C GLU A 125 -13.18 -25.12 -0.01
N VAL A 126 -12.11 -25.86 0.28
CA VAL A 126 -11.63 -26.08 1.64
C VAL A 126 -11.27 -24.75 2.32
N ALA A 127 -10.60 -23.84 1.60
CA ALA A 127 -10.24 -22.53 2.14
C ALA A 127 -11.47 -21.65 2.44
N LYS A 128 -12.53 -21.73 1.62
CA LYS A 128 -13.81 -21.04 1.88
C LYS A 128 -14.44 -21.55 3.18
N LEU A 129 -14.56 -22.87 3.33
CA LEU A 129 -15.12 -23.47 4.56
C LEU A 129 -14.31 -23.08 5.81
N LEU A 130 -12.98 -23.11 5.73
CA LEU A 130 -12.11 -22.66 6.83
C LEU A 130 -12.34 -21.19 7.21
N GLY A 131 -12.53 -20.32 6.20
CA GLY A 131 -12.84 -18.90 6.43
C GLY A 131 -14.17 -18.68 7.14
N GLU A 132 -15.18 -19.46 6.79
CA GLU A 132 -16.48 -19.44 7.47
C GLU A 132 -16.39 -19.97 8.90
N MET A 133 -15.69 -21.10 9.11
CA MET A 133 -15.44 -21.65 10.45
C MET A 133 -14.70 -20.66 11.35
N TRP A 134 -13.69 -19.98 10.82
CA TRP A 134 -12.96 -18.96 11.55
C TRP A 134 -13.84 -17.76 11.90
N SER A 135 -14.68 -17.30 10.96
CA SER A 135 -15.61 -16.20 11.23
C SER A 135 -16.61 -16.55 12.34
N LYS A 136 -17.09 -17.80 12.38
CA LYS A 136 -18.04 -18.31 13.38
C LYS A 136 -17.42 -18.61 14.75
N LYS A 137 -16.10 -18.82 14.85
CA LYS A 137 -15.43 -19.07 16.14
C LYS A 137 -15.53 -17.88 17.08
N SER A 138 -15.66 -18.17 18.38
CA SER A 138 -15.67 -17.17 19.44
C SER A 138 -14.31 -16.48 19.59
N GLU A 139 -14.27 -15.29 20.18
CA GLU A 139 -13.01 -14.59 20.45
C GLU A 139 -12.11 -15.40 21.41
N GLN A 140 -12.72 -16.12 22.36
CA GLN A 140 -12.01 -17.00 23.30
C GLN A 140 -11.32 -18.16 22.59
N ASP A 141 -11.95 -18.72 21.54
CA ASP A 141 -11.34 -19.76 20.71
C ASP A 141 -10.23 -19.24 19.80
N LYS A 142 -10.29 -17.96 19.43
CA LYS A 142 -9.33 -17.30 18.55
C LYS A 142 -8.09 -16.84 19.31
N GLN A 143 -8.27 -16.36 20.54
CA GLN A 143 -7.23 -15.92 21.48
C GLN A 143 -5.94 -16.75 21.45
N PRO A 144 -5.96 -18.09 21.63
CA PRO A 144 -4.72 -18.88 21.62
C PRO A 144 -3.98 -18.81 20.26
N TYR A 145 -4.70 -18.71 19.15
CA TYR A 145 -4.09 -18.52 17.83
C TYR A 145 -3.55 -17.10 17.63
N GLU A 146 -4.23 -16.10 18.21
CA GLU A 146 -3.78 -14.71 18.19
C GLU A 146 -2.50 -14.51 19.00
N GLU A 147 -2.44 -15.09 20.20
CA GLU A 147 -1.26 -15.09 21.06
C GLU A 147 -0.09 -15.83 20.39
N LYS A 148 -0.33 -17.02 19.83
CA LYS A 148 0.68 -17.79 19.09
C LYS A 148 1.19 -16.99 17.88
N ALA A 149 0.31 -16.31 17.15
CA ALA A 149 0.69 -15.42 16.05
C ALA A 149 1.43 -14.17 16.54
N ALA A 150 1.04 -13.58 17.67
CA ALA A 150 1.72 -12.43 18.29
C ALA A 150 3.14 -12.78 18.71
N ARG A 151 3.33 -13.93 19.36
CA ARG A 151 4.65 -14.45 19.75
C ARG A 151 5.56 -14.68 18.53
N LEU A 152 5.03 -15.31 17.48
CA LEU A 152 5.78 -15.52 16.24
C LEU A 152 6.11 -14.21 15.52
N ARG A 153 5.20 -13.22 15.55
CA ARG A 153 5.45 -11.87 15.07
C ARG A 153 6.57 -11.20 15.84
N ALA A 154 6.54 -11.23 17.17
CA ALA A 154 7.57 -10.65 18.02
C ALA A 154 8.96 -11.25 17.71
N LYS A 155 9.06 -12.59 17.65
CA LYS A 155 10.30 -13.29 17.28
C LYS A 155 10.80 -12.87 15.89
N TYR A 156 9.91 -12.83 14.89
CA TYR A 156 10.26 -12.37 13.55
C TYR A 156 10.76 -10.92 13.54
N HIS A 157 10.17 -10.03 14.35
CA HIS A 157 10.61 -8.64 14.45
C HIS A 157 12.03 -8.55 15.01
N GLN A 158 12.36 -9.34 16.03
CA GLN A 158 13.73 -9.44 16.57
C GLN A 158 14.72 -10.02 15.55
N GLU A 159 14.36 -11.09 14.85
CA GLU A 159 15.20 -11.66 13.78
C GLU A 159 15.39 -10.67 12.61
N LEU A 160 14.37 -9.87 12.32
CA LEU A 160 14.44 -8.87 11.26
C LEU A 160 15.33 -7.69 11.65
N THR A 161 15.32 -7.26 12.92
CA THR A 161 16.22 -6.20 13.39
C THR A 161 17.67 -6.67 13.34
N THR A 162 17.98 -7.87 13.83
CA THR A 162 19.34 -8.43 13.75
C THR A 162 19.79 -8.64 12.30
N TYR A 163 18.92 -9.15 11.43
CA TYR A 163 19.23 -9.31 10.01
C TYR A 163 19.55 -7.96 9.33
N ARG A 164 18.77 -6.90 9.63
CA ARG A 164 18.98 -5.55 9.09
C ARG A 164 20.30 -4.93 9.54
N VAL A 165 20.71 -5.17 10.79
CA VAL A 165 21.99 -4.70 11.32
C VAL A 165 23.14 -5.44 10.62
N ASN A 166 23.05 -6.77 10.48
CA ASN A 166 24.15 -7.59 9.97
C ASN A 166 24.34 -7.53 8.44
N HIS A 167 23.29 -7.24 7.65
CA HIS A 167 23.35 -7.32 6.18
C HIS A 167 23.28 -5.97 5.48
N GLY A 168 23.34 -4.86 6.22
CA GLY A 168 23.15 -3.52 5.67
C GLY A 168 21.74 -3.31 5.08
N GLN A 169 21.32 -2.07 4.88
CA GLN A 169 19.95 -1.71 4.46
C GLN A 169 19.57 -2.13 3.02
N GLY A 170 20.22 -3.12 2.40
CA GLY A 170 19.94 -3.56 1.03
C GLY A 170 18.63 -4.31 0.83
N CYS A 171 18.07 -4.92 1.89
CA CYS A 171 17.00 -5.92 1.77
C CYS A 171 15.64 -5.48 2.34
N SER A 172 15.46 -4.22 2.69
CA SER A 172 14.20 -3.74 3.28
C SER A 172 13.25 -3.20 2.22
N ARG A 173 12.23 -4.00 1.87
CA ARG A 173 10.94 -3.41 1.46
C ARG A 173 10.47 -2.58 2.66
N LYS A 174 10.53 -1.24 2.56
CA LYS A 174 9.93 -0.32 3.53
C LYS A 174 8.47 -0.75 3.74
N LYS A 175 8.20 -1.46 4.84
CA LYS A 175 6.86 -1.54 5.43
C LYS A 175 6.82 -0.33 6.35
N GLY A 176 5.97 0.64 6.01
CA GLY A 176 5.63 1.71 6.93
C GLY A 176 5.03 1.12 8.22
N PRO A 177 5.10 1.85 9.33
CA PRO A 177 4.48 1.43 10.58
C PRO A 177 2.97 1.28 10.37
N GLU A 178 2.40 0.17 10.84
CA GLU A 178 0.96 0.06 11.10
C GLU A 178 0.70 0.81 12.40
N THR A 179 0.43 2.10 12.26
CA THR A 179 -0.27 2.95 13.24
C THR A 179 -1.12 3.92 12.43
N SER A 180 -2.34 4.13 12.92
CA SER A 180 -3.33 5.14 12.49
C SER A 180 -2.73 6.38 11.79
N ASP A 181 -3.36 6.74 10.66
CA ASP A 181 -3.24 8.03 9.98
C ASP A 181 -1.82 8.62 9.85
N SER A 182 -1.00 8.08 8.94
CA SER A 182 0.07 8.86 8.31
C SER A 182 0.60 8.19 7.04
N HIS A 183 0.46 8.88 5.90
CA HIS A 183 0.92 8.45 4.58
C HIS A 183 2.41 8.77 4.35
N PRO A 184 3.31 7.78 4.11
CA PRO A 184 4.66 8.06 3.62
C PRO A 184 4.91 7.31 2.30
N THR A 185 4.49 7.89 1.17
CA THR A 185 4.99 7.54 -0.19
C THR A 185 4.77 8.68 -1.21
N VAL A 186 4.58 9.92 -0.75
CA VAL A 186 4.30 11.08 -1.62
C VAL A 186 5.58 11.70 -2.21
N ASP A 187 6.72 11.58 -1.54
CA ASP A 187 7.94 12.33 -1.88
C ASP A 187 8.52 11.97 -3.25
N ASN A 188 8.56 10.68 -3.60
CA ASN A 188 9.08 10.23 -4.90
C ASN A 188 8.06 10.43 -6.04
N PHE A 189 6.77 10.52 -5.69
CA PHE A 189 5.68 10.66 -6.66
C PHE A 189 5.50 12.13 -7.06
N LEU A 190 5.62 13.05 -6.11
CA LEU A 190 5.59 14.50 -6.35
C LEU A 190 6.83 14.99 -7.08
N LEU A 191 8.03 14.46 -6.79
CA LEU A 191 9.25 14.79 -7.53
C LEU A 191 9.14 14.42 -9.02
N LYS A 192 8.50 13.28 -9.33
CA LYS A 192 8.19 12.91 -10.72
C LYS A 192 7.12 13.81 -11.33
N LEU A 193 6.11 14.20 -10.55
CA LEU A 193 5.03 15.07 -11.03
C LEU A 193 5.54 16.49 -11.33
N THR A 194 6.41 17.05 -10.48
CA THR A 194 7.02 18.37 -10.66
C THR A 194 7.90 18.39 -11.90
N LEU A 195 8.75 17.38 -12.11
CA LEU A 195 9.60 17.26 -13.30
C LEU A 195 8.81 17.06 -14.60
N THR A 196 7.61 16.46 -14.54
CA THR A 196 6.74 16.30 -15.72
C THR A 196 5.82 17.49 -16.01
N LEU A 197 5.73 18.47 -15.10
CA LEU A 197 4.87 19.65 -15.26
C LEU A 197 5.68 20.92 -15.58
N ASP A 198 7.00 20.90 -15.40
CA ASP A 198 7.91 22.00 -15.80
C ASP A 198 8.50 21.79 -17.22
N TRP A 199 7.83 21.01 -18.10
CA TRP A 199 8.14 20.95 -19.54
C TRP A 199 6.88 21.20 -20.38
N ARG A 200 6.52 22.49 -20.47
CA ARG A 200 5.85 23.09 -21.62
C ARG A 200 6.20 24.58 -21.65
#